data_AF-G4Z7V4-F1
#
_entry.id   AF-G4Z7V4-F1
#
_cell.length_a   1.000
_cell.length_b   1.000
_cell.length_c   1.000
_cell.angle_alpha   90.00
_cell.angle_beta   90.00
_cell.angle_gamma   90.00
#
_symmetry.space_group_name_H-M   'P 1'
#
loop_
_entity.id
_entity.type
_entity.pdbx_description
1 polymer ?
#
loop_
_entity_poly.entity_id
_entity_poly.type
_entity_poly.pdbx_seq_one_letter_code
_entity_poly.pdbx_strand_id
1 'polypeptide(L)'
;MGQRSLPPLQMKSEFGKVVLVIVDEISMTDQALLGSFDLASRAMSDNPQKLVGGKRVLLCGDWLQLPAVRGTPCKFKLLQHIFTFSFLILLIFLRYVGFTPPDETASRYHHAGFNLYNTINFVVFLTENMRADDDDLYARILADLRWGRVSEDNLASLNSRVKKAPATITASTTFFRPLVVSTNNLRCAINKVMTFKISADTGSYLYEFPAEPSNRSQHIFKHIIDANEDLTQRIPMRLYSFVGMPVMITRKLPVLKNMGVVANGTLGTVIGFYPPIESRSCVDVESDEPTVIQLASPPELLLIRLHDCNTVLVDDFAPGVIGVPRISSNIKLKNMPNFAQASITIKQFPVVPAFACTTEKSRGKLAPMASLSPRFTDQVACLHSHCMWLSRERRPLIHLH
;
A
#
# COMPACT_ATOMS: atom_id res chain seq x y z
N MET A 1 7.51 30.67 8.38
CA MET A 1 6.14 30.30 7.97
C MET A 1 6.00 30.57 6.48
N GLY A 2 5.78 29.56 5.64
CA GLY A 2 5.61 29.77 4.19
C GLY A 2 4.26 30.43 3.91
N GLN A 3 4.27 31.55 3.18
CA GLN A 3 3.06 32.16 2.63
C GLN A 3 2.30 31.09 1.82
N ARG A 4 1.09 30.74 2.27
CA ARG A 4 0.18 29.93 1.45
C ARG A 4 -0.29 30.81 0.31
N SER A 5 0.13 30.49 -0.91
CA SER A 5 -0.45 31.09 -2.11
C SER A 5 -1.96 30.87 -2.09
N LEU A 6 -2.71 31.93 -2.37
CA LEU A 6 -4.16 31.82 -2.51
C LEU A 6 -4.47 30.86 -3.66
N PRO A 7 -5.53 30.04 -3.55
CA PRO A 7 -5.93 29.16 -4.64
C PRO A 7 -6.25 29.99 -5.89
N PRO A 8 -5.83 29.56 -7.09
CA PRO A 8 -6.19 30.24 -8.33
C PRO A 8 -7.72 30.41 -8.45
N LEU A 9 -8.18 31.58 -8.90
CA LEU A 9 -9.62 31.89 -9.03
C LEU A 9 -10.38 30.85 -9.86
N GLN A 10 -9.74 30.32 -10.90
CA GLN A 10 -10.30 29.24 -11.71
C GLN A 10 -10.60 27.98 -10.88
N MET A 11 -9.69 27.57 -10.00
CA MET A 11 -9.88 26.39 -9.16
C MET A 11 -11.00 26.60 -8.14
N LYS A 12 -11.15 27.83 -7.62
CA LYS A 12 -12.29 28.19 -6.76
C LYS A 12 -13.61 28.12 -7.52
N SER A 13 -13.66 28.66 -8.73
CA SER A 13 -14.85 28.59 -9.58
C SER A 13 -15.26 27.15 -9.88
N GLU A 14 -14.30 26.29 -10.27
CA GLU A 14 -14.58 24.87 -10.54
C GLU A 14 -15.00 24.11 -9.26
N PHE A 15 -14.33 24.35 -8.13
CA PHE A 15 -14.73 23.73 -6.86
C PHE A 15 -16.10 24.24 -6.38
N GLY A 16 -16.45 25.49 -6.68
CA GLY A 16 -17.76 26.07 -6.42
C GLY A 16 -18.91 25.24 -7.00
N LYS A 17 -18.70 24.64 -8.18
CA LYS A 17 -19.68 23.77 -8.87
C LYS A 17 -19.85 22.40 -8.22
N VAL A 18 -18.90 21.96 -7.39
CA VAL A 18 -18.99 20.66 -6.70
C VAL A 18 -20.18 20.67 -5.75
N VAL A 19 -21.01 19.63 -5.77
CA VAL A 19 -22.18 19.49 -4.88
C VAL A 19 -22.01 18.34 -3.89
N LEU A 20 -21.33 17.27 -4.31
CA LEU A 20 -21.09 16.06 -3.52
C LEU A 20 -19.59 15.72 -3.53
N VAL A 21 -19.06 15.40 -2.36
CA VAL A 21 -17.72 14.82 -2.20
C VAL A 21 -17.85 13.41 -1.68
N ILE A 22 -17.21 12.46 -2.35
CA ILE A 22 -17.15 11.06 -1.93
C ILE A 22 -15.74 10.78 -1.43
N VAL A 23 -15.64 10.29 -0.19
CA VAL A 23 -14.37 9.85 0.41
C VAL A 23 -14.43 8.35 0.61
N ASP A 24 -13.69 7.65 -0.24
CA ASP A 24 -13.54 6.21 -0.12
C ASP A 24 -12.45 5.84 0.89
N GLU A 25 -12.58 4.65 1.47
CA GLU A 25 -11.67 4.09 2.47
C GLU A 25 -11.43 5.01 3.68
N ILE A 26 -12.50 5.63 4.19
CA ILE A 26 -12.45 6.58 5.31
C ILE A 26 -11.76 6.02 6.57
N SER A 27 -11.77 4.70 6.76
CA SER A 27 -11.12 4.02 7.90
C SER A 27 -9.61 4.27 7.99
N MET A 28 -8.93 4.51 6.86
CA MET A 28 -7.50 4.85 6.82
C MET A 28 -7.21 6.35 6.82
N THR A 29 -8.25 7.17 6.81
CA THR A 29 -8.09 8.61 6.81
C THR A 29 -7.75 9.09 8.22
N ASP A 30 -6.61 9.76 8.34
CA ASP A 30 -6.22 10.45 9.57
C ASP A 30 -7.13 11.65 9.84
N GLN A 31 -7.46 11.91 11.11
CA GLN A 31 -8.32 13.02 11.51
C GLN A 31 -7.81 14.38 10.99
N ALA A 32 -6.51 14.63 11.01
CA ALA A 32 -5.95 15.88 10.49
C ALA A 32 -6.05 15.98 8.97
N LEU A 33 -6.01 14.85 8.25
CA LEU A 33 -6.26 14.85 6.80
C LEU A 33 -7.71 15.22 6.51
N LEU A 34 -8.66 14.61 7.22
CA LEU A 34 -10.09 14.91 7.09
C LEU A 34 -10.40 16.38 7.45
N GLY A 35 -9.79 16.91 8.51
CA GLY A 35 -9.95 18.32 8.87
C GLY A 35 -9.22 19.29 7.94
N SER A 36 -8.09 18.89 7.36
CA SER A 36 -7.45 19.68 6.31
C SER A 36 -8.34 19.78 5.08
N PHE A 37 -9.03 18.69 4.72
CA PHE A 37 -10.04 18.67 3.68
C PHE A 37 -11.23 19.61 3.99
N ASP A 38 -11.78 19.58 5.21
CA ASP A 38 -12.84 20.50 5.65
C ASP A 38 -12.41 21.97 5.47
N LEU A 39 -11.27 22.33 6.07
CA LEU A 39 -10.77 23.71 6.07
C LEU A 39 -10.42 24.20 4.65
N ALA A 40 -9.86 23.33 3.81
CA ALA A 40 -9.59 23.66 2.41
C ALA A 40 -10.90 23.88 1.65
N SER A 41 -11.88 22.99 1.80
CA SER A 41 -13.18 23.09 1.12
C SER A 41 -13.93 24.37 1.49
N ARG A 42 -13.88 24.77 2.77
CA ARG A 42 -14.40 26.06 3.24
C ARG A 42 -13.73 27.24 2.56
N ALA A 43 -12.40 27.24 2.46
CA ALA A 43 -11.64 28.32 1.81
C ALA A 43 -11.85 28.39 0.28
N MET A 44 -12.26 27.28 -0.33
CA MET A 44 -12.54 27.14 -1.76
C MET A 44 -14.00 27.42 -2.14
N SER A 45 -14.88 27.66 -1.17
CA SER A 45 -16.32 27.82 -1.39
C SER A 45 -16.82 29.19 -0.92
N ASP A 46 -17.97 29.62 -1.45
CA ASP A 46 -18.62 30.88 -1.03
C ASP A 46 -19.28 30.80 0.35
N ASN A 47 -19.28 29.61 0.97
CA ASN A 47 -19.84 29.35 2.29
C ASN A 47 -18.77 28.91 3.31
N PRO A 48 -17.74 29.73 3.61
CA PRO A 48 -16.63 29.32 4.48
C PRO A 48 -17.04 28.99 5.92
N GLN A 49 -18.23 29.43 6.34
CA GLN A 49 -18.78 29.15 7.67
C GLN A 49 -19.41 27.75 7.79
N LYS A 50 -19.82 27.15 6.68
CA LYS A 50 -20.43 25.81 6.66
C LYS A 50 -19.35 24.74 6.58
N LEU A 51 -19.55 23.62 7.26
CA LEU A 51 -18.69 22.44 7.12
C LEU A 51 -18.54 22.07 5.64
N VAL A 52 -17.29 21.77 5.25
CA VAL A 52 -16.88 21.44 3.89
C VAL A 52 -17.32 22.49 2.86
N GLY A 53 -17.49 23.76 3.26
CA GLY A 53 -17.99 24.79 2.35
C GLY A 53 -19.46 24.60 1.94
N GLY A 54 -20.24 23.84 2.71
CA GLY A 54 -21.65 23.54 2.44
C GLY A 54 -21.88 22.41 1.44
N LYS A 55 -20.84 21.64 1.09
CA LYS A 55 -20.98 20.49 0.19
C LYS A 55 -21.60 19.29 0.91
N ARG A 56 -22.31 18.43 0.17
CA ARG A 56 -22.74 17.13 0.67
C ARG A 56 -21.52 16.20 0.69
N VAL A 57 -21.43 15.35 1.71
CA VAL A 57 -20.31 14.43 1.87
C VAL A 57 -20.84 13.01 2.04
N LEU A 58 -20.30 12.07 1.26
CA LEU A 58 -20.49 10.64 1.41
C LEU A 58 -19.17 10.03 1.83
N LEU A 59 -19.16 9.36 2.98
CA LEU A 59 -18.00 8.62 3.47
C LEU A 59 -18.28 7.13 3.31
N CYS A 60 -17.39 6.42 2.63
CA CYS A 60 -17.45 4.97 2.50
C CYS A 60 -16.14 4.34 2.98
N GLY A 61 -16.22 3.14 3.55
CA GLY A 61 -15.06 2.41 4.03
C GLY A 61 -15.41 1.32 5.03
N ASP A 62 -14.37 0.66 5.53
CA ASP A 62 -14.49 -0.48 6.44
C ASP A 62 -13.59 -0.31 7.67
N TRP A 63 -14.19 0.06 8.79
CA TRP A 63 -13.48 0.32 10.05
C TRP A 63 -12.87 -0.92 10.68
N LEU A 64 -13.29 -2.13 10.26
CA LEU A 64 -12.77 -3.40 10.76
C LEU A 64 -11.64 -3.97 9.88
N GLN A 65 -11.35 -3.35 8.73
CA GLN A 65 -10.24 -3.76 7.87
C GLN A 65 -8.89 -3.18 8.31
N LEU A 66 -8.63 -1.90 8.02
CA LEU A 66 -7.37 -1.24 8.34
C LEU A 66 -7.61 0.18 8.84
N PRO A 67 -6.96 0.59 9.95
CA PRO A 67 -6.99 1.95 10.43
C PRO A 67 -5.93 2.84 9.77
N ALA A 68 -5.99 4.15 10.03
CA ALA A 68 -4.97 5.11 9.59
C ALA A 68 -3.55 4.70 10.03
N VAL A 69 -2.59 4.78 9.12
CA VAL A 69 -1.18 4.39 9.38
C VAL A 69 -0.47 5.50 10.14
N ARG A 70 -0.06 5.23 11.39
CA ARG A 70 0.69 6.17 12.26
C ARG A 70 0.00 7.53 12.47
N GLY A 71 -1.31 7.59 12.23
CA GLY A 71 -2.14 8.76 12.45
C GLY A 71 -3.10 8.57 13.62
N THR A 72 -3.86 9.60 13.94
CA THR A 72 -5.02 9.50 14.82
C THR A 72 -6.18 9.06 13.94
N PRO A 73 -6.56 7.78 13.92
CA PRO A 73 -7.66 7.36 13.08
C PRO A 73 -8.94 8.02 13.58
N CYS A 74 -9.86 8.21 12.65
CA CYS A 74 -11.27 8.32 12.96
C CYS A 74 -11.75 6.94 13.49
N LYS A 75 -11.30 6.50 14.68
CA LYS A 75 -11.62 5.16 15.23
C LYS A 75 -12.85 5.17 16.13
N PHE A 76 -13.63 4.12 15.89
CA PHE A 76 -14.64 3.53 16.75
C PHE A 76 -13.97 2.83 17.95
N LYS A 77 -14.40 3.10 19.19
CA LYS A 77 -13.99 2.35 20.39
C LYS A 77 -15.09 1.33 20.73
N LEU A 78 -15.00 0.10 20.21
CA LEU A 78 -15.96 -0.95 20.56
C LEU A 78 -15.80 -1.28 22.05
N LEU A 79 -16.74 -0.84 22.90
CA LEU A 79 -16.82 -1.32 24.28
C LEU A 79 -17.10 -2.82 24.23
N GLN A 80 -16.11 -3.64 24.61
CA GLN A 80 -16.17 -5.10 24.55
C GLN A 80 -17.20 -5.75 25.49
N HIS A 81 -17.97 -4.99 26.28
CA HIS A 81 -18.73 -5.52 27.40
C HIS A 81 -20.24 -5.71 27.20
N ILE A 82 -20.77 -5.58 25.98
CA ILE A 82 -22.23 -5.67 25.78
C ILE A 82 -22.55 -6.63 24.64
N PHE A 83 -22.38 -7.93 24.91
CA PHE A 83 -22.61 -9.02 23.95
C PHE A 83 -23.97 -9.73 24.14
N THR A 84 -25.02 -8.97 24.48
CA THR A 84 -26.39 -9.52 24.64
C THR A 84 -27.52 -8.64 24.09
N PHE A 85 -27.21 -7.60 23.31
CA PHE A 85 -28.24 -6.67 22.86
C PHE A 85 -28.68 -6.90 21.41
N SER A 86 -29.99 -6.86 21.20
CA SER A 86 -30.67 -6.91 19.90
C SER A 86 -30.03 -5.96 18.88
N PHE A 87 -30.01 -6.36 17.60
CA PHE A 87 -29.43 -5.63 16.46
C PHE A 87 -29.85 -4.15 16.39
N LEU A 88 -31.07 -3.83 16.82
CA LEU A 88 -31.59 -2.46 16.90
C LEU A 88 -30.87 -1.60 17.95
N ILE A 89 -30.47 -2.19 19.07
CA ILE A 89 -29.75 -1.51 20.14
C ILE A 89 -28.27 -1.35 19.77
N LEU A 90 -27.69 -2.29 19.02
CA LEU A 90 -26.35 -2.14 18.43
C LEU A 90 -26.29 -0.92 17.49
N LEU A 91 -27.31 -0.67 16.66
CA LEU A 91 -27.38 0.50 15.77
C LEU A 91 -27.46 1.82 16.56
N ILE A 92 -28.21 1.85 17.66
CA ILE A 92 -28.27 2.99 18.58
C ILE A 92 -26.93 3.16 19.32
N PHE A 93 -26.30 2.07 19.74
CA PHE A 93 -24.98 2.06 20.37
C PHE A 93 -23.88 2.55 19.41
N LEU A 94 -23.87 2.10 18.17
CA LEU A 94 -22.97 2.57 17.11
C LEU A 94 -23.09 4.08 16.87
N ARG A 95 -24.27 4.66 17.12
CA ARG A 95 -24.54 6.10 17.08
C ARG A 95 -23.95 6.88 18.27
N TYR A 96 -23.72 6.22 19.41
CA TYR A 96 -23.29 6.82 20.69
C TYR A 96 -21.87 6.42 21.14
N VAL A 97 -21.24 5.44 20.48
CA VAL A 97 -19.91 4.94 20.84
C VAL A 97 -18.84 5.90 20.30
N GLY A 98 -18.44 6.79 21.21
CA GLY A 98 -17.70 8.01 20.95
C GLY A 98 -16.27 7.83 20.45
N PHE A 99 -15.95 8.63 19.45
CA PHE A 99 -14.61 8.98 19.06
C PHE A 99 -13.99 9.76 20.23
N THR A 100 -12.74 9.45 20.61
CA THR A 100 -12.07 10.27 21.62
C THR A 100 -11.87 11.67 21.05
N PRO A 101 -12.42 12.72 21.70
CA PRO A 101 -12.14 14.08 21.28
C PRO A 101 -10.63 14.29 21.29
N PRO A 102 -10.07 15.01 20.29
CA PRO A 102 -8.66 15.33 20.30
C PRO A 102 -8.33 16.18 21.54
N ASP A 103 -7.16 15.93 22.13
CA ASP A 103 -6.64 16.73 23.26
C ASP A 103 -6.68 18.22 22.92
N GLU A 104 -6.84 19.10 23.91
CA GLU A 104 -6.88 20.56 23.69
C GLU A 104 -5.62 21.11 23.00
N THR A 105 -4.50 20.41 23.12
CA THR A 105 -3.22 20.76 22.47
C THR A 105 -3.09 20.24 21.05
N ALA A 106 -4.06 19.45 20.57
CA ALA A 106 -4.04 18.90 19.23
C ALA A 106 -4.15 20.01 18.17
N SER A 107 -3.64 19.73 16.97
CA SER A 107 -3.67 20.73 15.91
C SER A 107 -5.10 21.07 15.50
N ARG A 108 -5.33 22.31 15.03
CA ARG A 108 -6.63 22.75 14.50
C ARG A 108 -7.23 21.80 13.45
N TYR A 109 -6.38 21.05 12.74
CA TYR A 109 -6.81 20.07 11.74
C TYR A 109 -7.45 18.84 12.39
N HIS A 110 -6.95 18.37 13.53
CA HIS A 110 -7.56 17.26 14.26
C HIS A 110 -8.95 17.66 14.78
N HIS A 111 -9.07 18.84 15.40
CA HIS A 111 -10.37 19.36 15.85
C HIS A 111 -11.36 19.52 14.69
N ALA A 112 -10.92 20.07 13.54
CA ALA A 112 -11.77 20.20 12.36
C ALA A 112 -12.23 18.84 11.82
N GLY A 113 -11.33 17.84 11.78
CA GLY A 113 -11.66 16.50 11.32
C GLY A 113 -12.65 15.78 12.24
N PHE A 114 -12.43 15.88 13.56
CA PHE A 114 -13.36 15.37 14.57
C PHE A 114 -14.74 16.01 14.45
N ASN A 115 -14.80 17.35 14.32
CA ASN A 115 -16.05 18.07 14.16
C ASN A 115 -16.79 17.67 12.88
N LEU A 116 -16.08 17.53 11.74
CA LEU A 116 -16.67 17.07 10.49
C LEU A 116 -17.22 15.64 10.62
N TYR A 117 -16.48 14.75 11.25
CA TYR A 117 -16.95 13.37 11.41
C TYR A 117 -18.20 13.30 12.32
N ASN A 118 -18.24 14.09 13.38
CA ASN A 118 -19.39 14.11 14.31
C ASN A 118 -20.69 14.67 13.70
N THR A 119 -20.67 15.27 12.51
CA THR A 119 -21.88 15.73 11.84
C THR A 119 -22.52 14.67 10.94
N ILE A 120 -21.94 13.48 10.84
CA ILE A 120 -22.57 12.35 10.14
C ILE A 120 -23.92 12.06 10.79
N ASN A 121 -24.98 12.24 10.02
CA ASN A 121 -26.37 12.14 10.48
C ASN A 121 -27.07 10.86 9.99
N PHE A 122 -26.50 10.20 8.97
CA PHE A 122 -27.05 9.04 8.30
C PHE A 122 -25.96 8.02 7.99
N VAL A 123 -26.21 6.75 8.32
CA VAL A 123 -25.27 5.65 8.12
C VAL A 123 -26.01 4.49 7.47
N VAL A 124 -25.43 3.95 6.40
CA VAL A 124 -25.93 2.76 5.70
C VAL A 124 -24.92 1.63 5.88
N PHE A 125 -25.40 0.48 6.32
CA PHE A 125 -24.59 -0.74 6.37
C PHE A 125 -24.90 -1.59 5.15
N LEU A 126 -23.86 -1.89 4.36
CA LEU A 126 -23.92 -2.92 3.33
C LEU A 126 -23.68 -4.27 4.01
N THR A 127 -24.68 -5.16 3.97
CA THR A 127 -24.67 -6.43 4.70
C THR A 127 -24.30 -7.63 3.84
N GLU A 128 -24.35 -7.49 2.53
CA GLU A 128 -24.07 -8.57 1.58
C GLU A 128 -22.62 -8.49 1.08
N ASN A 129 -21.90 -9.60 1.16
CA ASN A 129 -20.52 -9.71 0.69
C ASN A 129 -20.46 -10.40 -0.68
N MET A 130 -20.57 -9.61 -1.74
CA MET A 130 -20.52 -10.11 -3.12
C MET A 130 -19.16 -10.69 -3.53
N ARG A 131 -18.07 -10.51 -2.74
CA ARG A 131 -16.73 -11.00 -3.12
C ARG A 131 -16.53 -12.50 -2.85
N ALA A 132 -17.36 -13.09 -2.00
CA ALA A 132 -17.30 -14.49 -1.63
C ALA A 132 -18.64 -15.19 -1.89
N ASP A 133 -19.47 -14.63 -2.77
CA ASP A 133 -20.83 -15.11 -3.06
C ASP A 133 -20.81 -16.54 -3.65
N ASP A 134 -19.73 -16.90 -4.34
CA ASP A 134 -19.55 -18.25 -4.91
C ASP A 134 -19.09 -19.31 -3.88
N ASP A 135 -18.75 -18.91 -2.64
CA ASP A 135 -18.27 -19.82 -1.57
C ASP A 135 -18.92 -19.45 -0.23
N ASP A 136 -20.13 -19.98 0.00
CA ASP A 136 -20.92 -19.76 1.21
C ASP A 136 -20.14 -20.05 2.51
N LEU A 137 -19.32 -21.09 2.52
CA LEU A 137 -18.52 -21.45 3.69
C LEU A 137 -17.48 -20.37 3.96
N TYR A 138 -16.78 -19.92 2.92
CA TYR A 138 -15.80 -18.85 3.04
C TYR A 138 -16.44 -17.51 3.41
N ALA A 139 -17.60 -17.18 2.84
CA ALA A 139 -18.36 -15.98 3.19
C ALA A 139 -18.74 -15.98 4.68
N ARG A 140 -19.20 -17.11 5.23
CA ARG A 140 -19.50 -17.27 6.66
C ARG A 140 -18.25 -17.09 7.54
N ILE A 141 -17.15 -17.75 7.19
CA ILE A 141 -15.87 -17.62 7.92
C ILE A 141 -15.43 -16.15 7.95
N LEU A 142 -15.45 -15.45 6.81
CA LEU A 142 -15.09 -14.04 6.74
C LEU A 142 -16.01 -13.14 7.57
N ALA A 143 -17.31 -13.42 7.59
CA ALA A 143 -18.28 -12.67 8.39
C ALA A 143 -18.00 -12.84 9.90
N ASP A 144 -17.67 -14.05 10.35
CA ASP A 144 -17.32 -14.31 11.75
C ASP A 144 -16.00 -13.63 12.15
N LEU A 145 -14.96 -13.79 11.33
CA LEU A 145 -13.66 -13.15 11.57
C LEU A 145 -13.76 -11.63 11.65
N ARG A 146 -14.61 -11.02 10.82
CA ARG A 146 -14.88 -9.57 10.84
C ARG A 146 -15.34 -9.09 12.21
N TRP A 147 -16.16 -9.87 12.89
CA TRP A 147 -16.67 -9.55 14.24
C TRP A 147 -15.79 -10.11 15.37
N GLY A 148 -14.61 -10.65 15.05
CA GLY A 148 -13.72 -11.26 16.02
C GLY A 148 -14.20 -12.60 16.56
N ARG A 149 -15.17 -13.25 15.89
CA ARG A 149 -15.63 -14.60 16.24
C ARG A 149 -14.77 -15.62 15.51
N VAL A 150 -14.21 -16.57 16.24
CA VAL A 150 -13.37 -17.63 15.70
C VAL A 150 -13.82 -18.95 16.33
N SER A 151 -14.41 -19.84 15.54
CA SER A 151 -14.70 -21.22 15.95
C SER A 151 -13.55 -22.15 15.55
N GLU A 152 -13.45 -23.31 16.22
CA GLU A 152 -12.50 -24.36 15.86
C GLU A 152 -12.73 -24.88 14.44
N ASP A 153 -13.98 -25.00 14.01
CA ASP A 153 -14.33 -25.43 12.64
C ASP A 153 -13.86 -24.42 11.58
N ASN A 154 -13.97 -23.12 11.88
CA ASN A 154 -13.47 -22.05 11.00
C ASN A 154 -11.93 -22.14 10.90
N LEU A 155 -11.24 -22.36 12.03
CA LEU A 155 -9.78 -22.53 12.05
C LEU A 155 -9.34 -23.79 11.31
N ALA A 156 -10.00 -24.93 11.52
CA ALA A 156 -9.73 -26.18 10.81
C ALA A 156 -9.91 -26.01 9.30
N SER A 157 -10.99 -25.33 8.88
CA SER A 157 -11.26 -25.02 7.47
C SER A 157 -10.15 -24.16 6.86
N LEU A 158 -9.65 -23.14 7.57
CA LEU A 158 -8.55 -22.29 7.10
C LEU A 158 -7.21 -23.03 7.07
N ASN A 159 -6.92 -23.79 8.13
CA ASN A 159 -5.69 -24.57 8.26
C ASN A 159 -5.60 -25.69 7.21
N SER A 160 -6.72 -26.24 6.76
CA SER A 160 -6.74 -27.21 5.65
C SER A 160 -6.22 -26.62 4.32
N ARG A 161 -6.29 -25.30 4.15
CA ARG A 161 -5.77 -24.58 2.97
C ARG A 161 -4.25 -24.31 3.04
N VAL A 162 -3.61 -24.60 4.17
CA VAL A 162 -2.15 -24.51 4.31
C VAL A 162 -1.51 -25.67 3.53
N LYS A 163 -1.11 -25.38 2.30
CA LYS A 163 -0.32 -26.32 1.51
C LYS A 163 1.09 -26.37 2.08
N LYS A 164 1.55 -27.55 2.51
CA LYS A 164 2.98 -27.82 2.62
C LYS A 164 3.60 -27.65 1.22
N ALA A 165 4.79 -27.07 1.15
CA ALA A 165 5.48 -26.89 -0.11
C ALA A 165 5.51 -28.23 -0.86
N PRO A 166 5.01 -28.31 -2.11
CA PRO A 166 5.05 -29.56 -2.85
C PRO A 166 6.50 -29.99 -3.02
N ALA A 167 6.77 -31.30 -2.89
CA ALA A 167 8.10 -31.88 -3.13
C ALA A 167 8.57 -31.70 -4.59
N THR A 168 7.64 -31.37 -5.49
CA THR A 168 7.92 -31.15 -6.92
C THR A 168 7.12 -29.95 -7.39
N ILE A 169 7.80 -28.89 -7.81
CA ILE A 169 7.18 -27.69 -8.37
C ILE A 169 6.79 -28.02 -9.82
N THR A 170 5.54 -28.42 -10.05
CA THR A 170 4.99 -28.46 -11.41
C THR A 170 4.68 -27.02 -11.81
N ALA A 171 5.56 -26.44 -12.63
CA ALA A 171 5.42 -25.11 -13.20
C ALA A 171 4.25 -25.08 -14.20
N SER A 172 3.02 -25.04 -13.71
CA SER A 172 1.81 -25.13 -14.55
C SER A 172 0.89 -23.91 -14.48
N THR A 173 1.24 -22.85 -13.76
CA THR A 173 0.37 -21.66 -13.71
C THR A 173 1.08 -20.42 -14.23
N THR A 174 0.62 -19.93 -15.38
CA THR A 174 0.93 -18.61 -15.98
C THR A 174 0.40 -17.43 -15.16
N PHE A 175 -0.25 -17.69 -14.03
CA PHE A 175 -0.93 -16.69 -13.21
C PHE A 175 -0.02 -16.12 -12.12
N PHE A 176 0.05 -14.79 -12.04
CA PHE A 176 0.83 -14.07 -11.02
C PHE A 176 0.18 -14.21 -9.63
N ARG A 177 0.92 -14.72 -8.65
CA ARG A 177 0.46 -14.98 -7.28
C ARG A 177 1.42 -14.33 -6.28
N PRO A 178 1.18 -13.08 -5.84
CA PRO A 178 2.06 -12.44 -4.88
C PRO A 178 1.92 -13.08 -3.51
N LEU A 179 3.04 -13.17 -2.79
CA LEU A 179 3.05 -13.48 -1.38
C LEU A 179 2.63 -12.24 -0.57
N VAL A 180 1.57 -12.36 0.21
CA VAL A 180 1.10 -11.29 1.10
C VAL A 180 1.82 -11.42 2.46
N VAL A 181 2.51 -10.35 2.86
CA VAL A 181 3.29 -10.28 4.10
C VAL A 181 2.90 -9.10 4.97
N SER A 182 3.26 -9.15 6.25
CA SER A 182 2.85 -8.15 7.25
C SER A 182 3.72 -6.89 7.30
N THR A 183 4.96 -6.91 6.80
CA THR A 183 5.84 -5.72 6.87
C THR A 183 6.57 -5.45 5.57
N ASN A 184 6.86 -4.17 5.30
CA ASN A 184 7.64 -3.79 4.13
C ASN A 184 9.06 -4.37 4.16
N ASN A 185 9.69 -4.47 5.35
CA ASN A 185 11.02 -5.08 5.46
C ASN A 185 11.02 -6.55 5.00
N LEU A 186 10.02 -7.33 5.44
CA LEU A 186 9.86 -8.72 4.99
C LEU A 186 9.57 -8.80 3.50
N ARG A 187 8.72 -7.91 2.97
CA ARG A 187 8.45 -7.79 1.53
C ARG A 187 9.75 -7.60 0.74
N CYS A 188 10.58 -6.65 1.14
CA CYS A 188 11.85 -6.35 0.47
C CYS A 188 12.82 -7.54 0.54
N ALA A 189 12.95 -8.17 1.70
CA ALA A 189 13.80 -9.34 1.87
C ALA A 189 13.37 -10.50 0.96
N ILE A 190 12.07 -10.82 0.93
CA ILE A 190 11.54 -11.89 0.07
C ILE A 190 11.68 -11.53 -1.40
N ASN A 191 11.35 -10.31 -1.80
CA ASN A 191 11.55 -9.86 -3.17
C ASN A 191 13.00 -9.99 -3.62
N LYS A 192 13.95 -9.60 -2.77
CA LYS A 192 15.39 -9.77 -3.04
C LYS A 192 15.72 -11.25 -3.23
N VAL A 193 15.42 -12.10 -2.24
CA VAL A 193 15.73 -13.55 -2.29
C VAL A 193 15.09 -14.22 -3.51
N MET A 194 13.81 -13.97 -3.79
CA MET A 194 13.09 -14.56 -4.91
C MET A 194 13.66 -14.10 -6.26
N THR A 195 14.14 -12.85 -6.37
CA THR A 195 14.75 -12.35 -7.60
C THR A 195 15.99 -13.17 -7.96
N PHE A 196 16.91 -13.38 -7.02
CA PHE A 196 18.11 -14.18 -7.26
C PHE A 196 17.78 -15.66 -7.46
N LYS A 197 16.92 -16.22 -6.58
CA LYS A 197 16.55 -17.64 -6.62
C LYS A 197 15.87 -18.03 -7.93
N ILE A 198 14.86 -17.27 -8.38
CA ILE A 198 14.16 -17.59 -9.64
C ILE A 198 15.11 -17.45 -10.83
N SER A 199 15.99 -16.46 -10.82
CA SER A 199 16.98 -16.31 -11.90
C SER A 199 17.89 -17.54 -11.99
N ALA A 200 18.38 -18.04 -10.84
CA ALA A 200 19.18 -19.26 -10.76
C ALA A 200 18.39 -20.49 -11.21
N ASP A 201 17.20 -20.73 -10.62
CA ASP A 201 16.35 -21.90 -10.89
C ASP A 201 15.91 -21.96 -12.38
N THR A 202 15.78 -20.81 -13.06
CA THR A 202 15.35 -20.73 -14.46
C THR A 202 16.50 -20.61 -15.46
N GLY A 203 17.74 -20.43 -14.99
CA GLY A 203 18.88 -20.11 -15.85
C GLY A 203 18.74 -18.77 -16.59
N SER A 204 17.89 -17.86 -16.10
CA SER A 204 17.71 -16.53 -16.70
C SER A 204 18.87 -15.62 -16.30
N TYR A 205 19.34 -14.79 -17.22
CA TYR A 205 20.31 -13.75 -16.91
C TYR A 205 19.71 -12.69 -15.99
N LEU A 206 20.44 -12.35 -14.91
CA LEU A 206 20.05 -11.30 -13.98
C LEU A 206 20.77 -10.00 -14.32
N TYR A 207 20.06 -9.01 -14.85
CA TYR A 207 20.62 -7.71 -15.20
C TYR A 207 20.66 -6.79 -13.99
N GLU A 208 21.84 -6.22 -13.71
CA GLU A 208 22.03 -5.18 -12.70
C GLU A 208 21.92 -3.78 -13.33
N PHE A 209 21.05 -2.93 -12.77
CA PHE A 209 20.90 -1.53 -13.15
C PHE A 209 21.18 -0.61 -11.94
N PRO A 210 22.42 -0.10 -11.79
CA PRO A 210 22.74 0.92 -10.80
C PRO A 210 22.00 2.23 -11.10
N ALA A 211 21.51 2.90 -10.04
CA ALA A 211 20.96 4.24 -10.18
C ALA A 211 22.08 5.25 -10.48
N GLU A 212 21.78 6.26 -11.29
CA GLU A 212 22.72 7.33 -11.61
C GLU A 212 22.51 8.52 -10.67
N PRO A 213 23.43 8.80 -9.72
CA PRO A 213 23.33 9.97 -8.88
C PRO A 213 23.71 11.24 -9.64
N SER A 214 23.05 12.35 -9.29
CA SER A 214 23.56 13.68 -9.65
C SER A 214 24.91 13.94 -9.00
N ASN A 215 25.72 14.85 -9.57
CA ASN A 215 27.06 15.18 -9.06
C ASN A 215 27.05 15.53 -7.56
N ARG A 216 26.05 16.31 -7.11
CA ARG A 216 25.90 16.70 -5.69
C ARG A 216 25.53 15.54 -4.77
N SER A 217 24.97 14.46 -5.31
CA SER A 217 24.51 13.29 -4.55
C SER A 217 25.53 12.15 -4.49
N GLN A 218 26.62 12.20 -5.28
CA GLN A 218 27.58 11.09 -5.40
C GLN A 218 28.16 10.65 -4.05
N HIS A 219 28.55 11.59 -3.19
CA HIS A 219 29.15 11.27 -1.90
C HIS A 219 28.19 10.44 -1.01
N ILE A 220 26.95 10.91 -0.87
CA ILE A 220 25.93 10.22 -0.07
C ILE A 220 25.53 8.89 -0.73
N PHE A 221 25.40 8.88 -2.06
CA PHE A 221 24.99 7.70 -2.83
C PHE A 221 25.89 6.49 -2.58
N LYS A 222 27.21 6.68 -2.50
CA LYS A 222 28.18 5.61 -2.21
C LYS A 222 27.88 4.87 -0.90
N HIS A 223 27.32 5.55 0.10
CA HIS A 223 26.99 4.95 1.39
C HIS A 223 25.62 4.26 1.44
N ILE A 224 24.80 4.43 0.39
CA ILE A 224 23.41 3.96 0.40
C ILE A 224 23.05 3.12 -0.83
N ILE A 225 24.01 2.76 -1.69
CA ILE A 225 23.77 1.98 -2.91
C ILE A 225 23.08 0.64 -2.64
N ASP A 226 23.33 0.04 -1.47
CA ASP A 226 22.71 -1.21 -1.01
C ASP A 226 21.57 -1.01 -0.01
N ALA A 227 21.14 0.25 0.18
CA ALA A 227 20.02 0.53 1.06
C ALA A 227 18.73 -0.12 0.55
N ASN A 228 17.95 -0.63 1.49
CA ASN A 228 16.63 -1.18 1.20
C ASN A 228 15.74 -0.10 0.57
N GLU A 229 15.02 -0.48 -0.50
CA GLU A 229 14.12 0.37 -1.25
C GLU A 229 13.04 1.07 -0.39
N ASP A 230 12.67 0.51 0.77
CA ASP A 230 11.76 1.17 1.72
C ASP A 230 12.34 2.46 2.31
N LEU A 231 13.67 2.53 2.47
CA LEU A 231 14.37 3.70 3.01
C LEU A 231 14.59 4.78 1.94
N THR A 232 14.49 4.40 0.66
CA THR A 232 14.72 5.26 -0.50
C THR A 232 13.43 5.62 -1.24
N GLN A 233 12.30 5.63 -0.50
CA GLN A 233 10.98 5.93 -1.03
C GLN A 233 10.58 5.07 -2.25
N ARG A 234 10.92 3.78 -2.20
CA ARG A 234 10.61 2.75 -3.20
C ARG A 234 11.21 3.01 -4.58
N ILE A 235 12.39 3.63 -4.60
CA ILE A 235 13.26 3.66 -5.79
C ILE A 235 14.50 2.83 -5.47
N PRO A 236 14.76 1.74 -6.20
CA PRO A 236 15.92 0.89 -5.93
C PRO A 236 17.22 1.63 -6.31
N MET A 237 18.17 1.76 -5.38
CA MET A 237 19.51 2.31 -5.73
C MET A 237 20.27 1.37 -6.66
N ARG A 238 19.99 0.08 -6.56
CA ARG A 238 20.43 -0.98 -7.46
C ARG A 238 19.22 -1.86 -7.78
N LEU A 239 18.80 -1.85 -9.04
CA LEU A 239 17.68 -2.67 -9.50
C LEU A 239 18.24 -3.93 -10.16
N TYR A 240 17.78 -5.09 -9.72
CA TYR A 240 18.02 -6.36 -10.41
C TYR A 240 16.76 -6.75 -11.16
N SER A 241 16.89 -7.18 -12.41
CA SER A 241 15.75 -7.58 -13.24
C SER A 241 16.12 -8.65 -14.26
N PHE A 242 15.14 -9.47 -14.60
CA PHE A 242 15.23 -10.45 -15.69
C PHE A 242 13.92 -10.46 -16.49
N VAL A 243 13.93 -11.01 -17.71
CA VAL A 243 12.74 -11.16 -18.54
C VAL A 243 11.80 -12.20 -17.91
N GLY A 244 10.53 -11.85 -17.72
CA GLY A 244 9.55 -12.66 -16.98
C GLY A 244 9.38 -12.24 -15.52
N MET A 245 10.19 -11.30 -15.01
CA MET A 245 10.09 -10.84 -13.62
C MET A 245 8.80 -10.03 -13.39
N PRO A 246 7.97 -10.36 -12.38
CA PRO A 246 6.88 -9.52 -11.95
C PRO A 246 7.39 -8.27 -11.22
N VAL A 247 6.84 -7.12 -11.59
CA VAL A 247 7.26 -5.80 -11.11
C VAL A 247 6.06 -4.93 -10.77
N MET A 248 6.29 -3.94 -9.89
CA MET A 248 5.33 -2.93 -9.51
C MET A 248 5.88 -1.54 -9.81
N ILE A 249 5.11 -0.73 -10.52
CA ILE A 249 5.45 0.68 -10.78
C ILE A 249 5.23 1.49 -9.51
N THR A 250 6.24 2.24 -9.07
CA THR A 250 6.25 2.95 -7.78
C THR A 250 6.01 4.45 -7.89
N ARG A 251 6.09 5.02 -9.10
CA ARG A 251 5.87 6.46 -9.36
C ARG A 251 4.97 6.66 -10.58
N LYS A 252 4.28 7.80 -10.60
CA LYS A 252 3.59 8.26 -11.80
C LYS A 252 4.63 8.57 -12.88
N LEU A 253 4.35 8.15 -14.11
CA LEU A 253 5.19 8.40 -15.27
C LEU A 253 4.59 9.58 -16.05
N PRO A 254 5.23 10.77 -16.07
CA PRO A 254 4.67 11.94 -16.75
C PRO A 254 4.39 11.70 -18.23
N VAL A 255 5.27 10.94 -18.89
CA VAL A 255 5.16 10.58 -20.31
C VAL A 255 3.90 9.74 -20.60
N LEU A 256 3.46 8.92 -19.63
CA LEU A 256 2.28 8.05 -19.77
C LEU A 256 1.03 8.63 -19.09
N LYS A 257 1.08 9.88 -18.61
CA LYS A 257 0.00 10.47 -17.78
C LYS A 257 -1.34 10.51 -18.51
N ASN A 258 -1.32 10.78 -19.82
CA ASN A 258 -2.53 10.94 -20.63
C ASN A 258 -3.18 9.60 -21.00
N MET A 259 -2.47 8.48 -20.82
CA MET A 259 -2.99 7.15 -21.16
C MET A 259 -3.92 6.58 -20.08
N GLY A 260 -3.86 7.10 -18.85
CA GLY A 260 -4.74 6.66 -17.75
C GLY A 260 -4.51 5.22 -17.24
N VAL A 261 -3.60 4.46 -17.85
CA VAL A 261 -3.36 3.03 -17.54
C VAL A 261 -2.31 2.78 -16.45
N VAL A 262 -1.48 3.78 -16.11
CA VAL A 262 -0.41 3.64 -15.10
C VAL A 262 -0.64 4.52 -13.89
N ALA A 263 -0.64 3.91 -12.71
CA ALA A 263 -0.62 4.57 -11.41
C ALA A 263 0.45 3.96 -10.49
N ASN A 264 0.68 4.57 -9.32
CA ASN A 264 1.52 3.97 -8.29
C ASN A 264 0.87 2.69 -7.78
N GLY A 265 1.58 1.56 -7.87
CA GLY A 265 1.08 0.25 -7.50
C GLY A 265 0.54 -0.58 -8.66
N THR A 266 0.59 -0.08 -9.91
CA THR A 266 0.30 -0.86 -11.11
C THR A 266 1.29 -2.02 -11.23
N LEU A 267 0.76 -3.22 -11.48
CA LEU A 267 1.52 -4.46 -11.61
C LEU A 267 1.75 -4.80 -13.09
N GLY A 268 2.88 -5.43 -13.37
CA GLY A 268 3.18 -5.96 -14.68
C GLY A 268 4.31 -6.98 -14.64
N THR A 269 4.64 -7.51 -15.82
CA THR A 269 5.75 -8.45 -16.01
C THR A 269 6.74 -7.84 -16.99
N VAL A 270 8.03 -7.89 -16.67
CA VAL A 270 9.10 -7.48 -17.58
C VAL A 270 9.10 -8.42 -18.79
N ILE A 271 9.02 -7.86 -20.00
CA ILE A 271 9.04 -8.64 -21.25
C ILE A 271 10.27 -8.37 -22.11
N GLY A 272 11.06 -7.36 -21.75
CA GLY A 272 12.28 -7.01 -22.48
C GLY A 272 12.81 -5.64 -22.11
N PHE A 273 13.78 -5.20 -22.91
CA PHE A 273 14.51 -3.95 -22.73
C PHE A 273 14.65 -3.26 -24.08
N TYR A 274 14.68 -1.94 -24.08
CA TYR A 274 14.96 -1.14 -25.27
C TYR A 274 16.09 -0.14 -25.00
N PRO A 275 17.13 -0.07 -25.86
CA PRO A 275 17.44 -1.05 -26.91
C PRO A 275 17.59 -2.48 -26.34
N PRO A 276 17.42 -3.52 -27.18
CA PRO A 276 17.67 -4.89 -26.75
C PRO A 276 19.09 -5.02 -26.19
N ILE A 277 19.23 -5.72 -25.06
CA ILE A 277 20.54 -5.94 -24.45
C ILE A 277 21.25 -7.03 -25.27
N GLU A 278 22.29 -6.63 -26.00
CA GLU A 278 23.17 -7.57 -26.70
C GLU A 278 24.24 -8.12 -25.75
N SER A 279 24.50 -9.43 -25.84
CA SER A 279 25.48 -10.15 -25.00
C SER A 279 26.94 -9.66 -25.11
N ARG A 280 27.24 -8.69 -26.00
CA ARG A 280 28.60 -8.15 -26.18
C ARG A 280 28.91 -6.93 -25.32
N SER A 281 27.90 -6.31 -24.70
CA SER A 281 28.06 -5.10 -23.88
C SER A 281 28.01 -5.37 -22.37
N CYS A 282 28.01 -6.65 -21.97
CA CYS A 282 27.94 -7.09 -20.59
C CYS A 282 29.29 -7.57 -20.06
N VAL A 283 29.48 -7.38 -18.75
CA VAL A 283 30.50 -8.07 -17.96
C VAL A 283 29.79 -9.11 -17.11
N ASP A 284 30.15 -10.37 -17.31
CA ASP A 284 29.69 -11.47 -16.48
C ASP A 284 30.46 -11.45 -15.16
N VAL A 285 29.73 -11.29 -14.05
CA VAL A 285 30.31 -11.48 -12.72
C VAL A 285 30.02 -12.90 -12.30
N GLU A 286 31.04 -13.77 -12.33
CA GLU A 286 30.98 -15.11 -11.76
C GLU A 286 30.81 -14.99 -10.23
N SER A 287 29.57 -15.14 -9.80
CA SER A 287 29.13 -15.31 -8.44
C SER A 287 28.52 -16.71 -8.35
N ASP A 288 28.63 -17.38 -7.20
CA ASP A 288 27.76 -18.51 -6.87
C ASP A 288 26.32 -18.13 -7.26
N GLU A 289 25.66 -19.00 -8.03
CA GLU A 289 24.42 -18.77 -8.79
C GLU A 289 23.48 -17.70 -8.20
N PRO A 290 22.95 -16.74 -8.98
CA PRO A 290 22.88 -16.64 -10.45
C PRO A 290 23.96 -15.77 -11.13
N THR A 291 24.16 -15.96 -12.44
CA THR A 291 24.98 -15.09 -13.30
C THR A 291 24.40 -13.68 -13.36
N VAL A 292 25.11 -12.73 -12.74
CA VAL A 292 24.76 -11.31 -12.76
C VAL A 292 25.47 -10.64 -13.93
N ILE A 293 24.67 -10.03 -14.80
CA ILE A 293 25.14 -9.24 -15.93
C ILE A 293 25.18 -7.76 -15.53
N GLN A 294 26.38 -7.18 -15.57
CA GLN A 294 26.56 -5.74 -15.50
C GLN A 294 26.66 -5.16 -16.91
N LEU A 295 25.86 -4.14 -17.19
CA LEU A 295 25.86 -3.49 -18.50
C LEU A 295 26.78 -2.28 -18.50
N ALA A 296 27.49 -2.07 -19.61
CA ALA A 296 28.24 -0.83 -19.84
C ALA A 296 27.34 0.41 -19.78
N SER A 297 26.10 0.29 -20.24
CA SER A 297 25.06 1.31 -20.14
C SER A 297 23.69 0.67 -19.86
N PRO A 298 22.84 1.31 -19.03
CA PRO A 298 21.49 0.81 -18.80
C PRO A 298 20.61 1.04 -20.03
N PRO A 299 19.59 0.19 -20.27
CA PRO A 299 18.63 0.42 -21.34
C PRO A 299 17.86 1.73 -21.13
N GLU A 300 17.31 2.26 -22.21
CA GLU A 300 16.48 3.46 -22.19
C GLU A 300 15.09 3.18 -21.58
N LEU A 301 14.50 2.05 -21.97
CA LEU A 301 13.18 1.61 -21.52
C LEU A 301 13.23 0.19 -20.96
N LEU A 302 12.49 -0.01 -19.88
CA LEU A 302 12.09 -1.32 -19.41
C LEU A 302 10.72 -1.65 -20.02
N LEU A 303 10.62 -2.69 -20.83
CA LEU A 303 9.37 -3.09 -21.46
C LEU A 303 8.58 -3.96 -20.48
N ILE A 304 7.35 -3.55 -20.17
CA ILE A 304 6.49 -4.21 -19.17
C ILE A 304 5.12 -4.49 -19.79
N ARG A 305 4.63 -5.72 -19.65
CA ARG A 305 3.23 -6.06 -19.90
C ARG A 305 2.41 -5.93 -18.63
N LEU A 306 1.45 -5.01 -18.60
CA LEU A 306 0.54 -4.80 -17.47
C LEU A 306 -0.39 -6.02 -17.27
N HIS A 307 -0.66 -6.38 -16.02
CA HIS A 307 -1.47 -7.59 -15.72
C HIS A 307 -2.97 -7.41 -16.04
N ASP A 308 -3.51 -6.21 -15.85
CA ASP A 308 -4.94 -5.91 -15.98
C ASP A 308 -5.25 -4.98 -17.18
N CYS A 309 -4.47 -5.09 -18.26
CA CYS A 309 -4.65 -4.25 -19.45
C CYS A 309 -4.74 -5.08 -20.72
N ASN A 310 -5.93 -5.14 -21.31
CA ASN A 310 -6.22 -5.88 -22.55
C ASN A 310 -6.24 -4.97 -23.79
N THR A 311 -5.84 -3.70 -23.65
CA THR A 311 -5.80 -2.74 -24.75
C THR A 311 -4.42 -2.73 -25.39
N VAL A 312 -4.33 -2.70 -26.72
CA VAL A 312 -3.07 -2.44 -27.42
C VAL A 312 -2.71 -0.96 -27.23
N LEU A 313 -1.56 -0.70 -26.61
CA LEU A 313 -1.11 0.65 -26.25
C LEU A 313 -0.02 1.18 -27.18
N VAL A 314 0.68 0.28 -27.86
CA VAL A 314 1.73 0.57 -28.84
C VAL A 314 1.51 -0.39 -30.00
N ASP A 315 1.51 0.13 -31.22
CA ASP A 315 1.38 -0.68 -32.44
C ASP A 315 2.48 -1.75 -32.49
N ASP A 316 2.15 -2.91 -33.06
CA ASP A 316 3.03 -4.09 -33.17
C ASP A 316 3.42 -4.77 -31.84
N PHE A 317 2.94 -4.27 -30.70
CA PHE A 317 3.10 -4.94 -29.41
C PHE A 317 1.82 -5.63 -28.94
N ALA A 318 1.99 -6.66 -28.11
CA ALA A 318 0.87 -7.31 -27.43
C ALA A 318 0.09 -6.31 -26.54
N PRO A 319 -1.18 -6.59 -26.25
CA PRO A 319 -1.97 -5.77 -25.33
C PRO A 319 -1.28 -5.54 -23.99
N GLY A 320 -1.44 -4.32 -23.46
CA GLY A 320 -0.93 -3.93 -22.15
C GLY A 320 0.58 -3.68 -22.08
N VAL A 321 1.30 -3.69 -23.21
CA VAL A 321 2.74 -3.39 -23.23
C VAL A 321 3.00 -1.90 -23.14
N ILE A 322 3.91 -1.51 -22.25
CA ILE A 322 4.42 -0.14 -22.11
C ILE A 322 5.95 -0.14 -22.00
N GLY A 323 6.56 0.96 -22.45
CA GLY A 323 7.95 1.29 -22.13
C GLY A 323 8.03 2.16 -20.89
N VAL A 324 8.69 1.68 -19.83
CA VAL A 324 8.93 2.46 -18.62
C VAL A 324 10.32 3.10 -18.69
N PRO A 325 10.41 4.45 -18.76
CA PRO A 325 11.69 5.13 -18.80
C PRO A 325 12.29 5.28 -17.41
N ARG A 326 13.60 5.56 -17.37
CA ARG A 326 14.28 6.02 -16.16
C ARG A 326 13.84 7.45 -15.84
N ILE A 327 13.51 7.73 -14.59
CA ILE A 327 13.08 9.06 -14.14
C ILE A 327 14.07 9.65 -13.14
N SER A 328 14.23 10.96 -13.16
CA SER A 328 14.95 11.69 -12.12
C SER A 328 14.04 11.87 -10.89
N SER A 329 14.52 11.46 -9.73
CA SER A 329 13.77 11.49 -8.47
C SER A 329 14.60 12.13 -7.36
N ASN A 330 14.01 13.10 -6.66
CA ASN A 330 14.56 13.61 -5.40
C ASN A 330 14.05 12.77 -4.22
N ILE A 331 14.96 12.06 -3.57
CA ILE A 331 14.69 11.13 -2.48
C ILE A 331 15.14 11.76 -1.17
N LYS A 332 14.21 11.90 -0.23
CA LYS A 332 14.49 12.37 1.13
C LYS A 332 14.80 11.17 2.02
N LEU A 333 15.94 11.18 2.69
CA LEU A 333 16.48 10.05 3.47
C LEU A 333 16.05 10.09 4.94
N LYS A 334 14.82 10.53 5.21
CA LYS A 334 14.30 10.80 6.57
C LYS A 334 14.41 9.63 7.55
N ASN A 335 14.35 8.40 7.03
CA ASN A 335 14.35 7.18 7.82
C ASN A 335 15.77 6.58 7.98
N MET A 336 16.81 7.30 7.56
CA MET A 336 18.21 6.90 7.74
C MET A 336 18.85 7.79 8.83
N PRO A 337 19.24 7.26 10.00
CA PRO A 337 19.73 8.07 11.11
C PRO A 337 20.86 9.03 10.72
N ASN A 338 21.83 8.56 9.95
CA ASN A 338 23.00 9.35 9.54
C ASN A 338 22.71 10.34 8.40
N PHE A 339 21.54 10.25 7.77
CA PHE A 339 21.17 11.05 6.59
C PHE A 339 19.77 11.65 6.70
N ALA A 340 19.19 11.73 7.92
CA ALA A 340 17.77 12.07 8.12
C ALA A 340 17.37 13.43 7.54
N GLN A 341 18.31 14.38 7.48
CA GLN A 341 18.10 15.72 6.91
C GLN A 341 18.54 15.82 5.43
N ALA A 342 19.17 14.78 4.89
CA ALA A 342 19.70 14.80 3.54
C ALA A 342 18.64 14.41 2.50
N SER A 343 18.89 14.87 1.27
CA SER A 343 18.19 14.38 0.09
C SER A 343 19.19 14.12 -1.02
N ILE A 344 18.90 13.12 -1.84
CA ILE A 344 19.68 12.81 -3.03
C ILE A 344 18.79 12.90 -4.26
N THR A 345 19.40 13.24 -5.39
CA THR A 345 18.73 13.19 -6.69
C THR A 345 19.41 12.12 -7.52
N ILE A 346 18.63 11.15 -7.98
CA ILE A 346 19.09 10.01 -8.78
C ILE A 346 18.19 9.80 -10.00
N LYS A 347 18.72 9.16 -11.04
CA LYS A 347 17.99 8.70 -12.22
C LYS A 347 17.91 7.17 -12.21
N GLN A 348 16.69 6.63 -12.22
CA GLN A 348 16.43 5.19 -12.16
C GLN A 348 15.04 4.82 -12.67
N PHE A 349 14.83 3.56 -13.06
CA PHE A 349 13.49 3.01 -13.30
C PHE A 349 12.63 3.02 -12.02
N PRO A 350 11.41 3.57 -12.06
CA PRO A 350 10.52 3.62 -10.90
C PRO A 350 9.74 2.32 -10.74
N VAL A 351 10.45 1.20 -10.64
CA VAL A 351 9.87 -0.14 -10.47
C VAL A 351 10.58 -0.88 -9.35
N VAL A 352 9.86 -1.81 -8.71
CA VAL A 352 10.41 -2.75 -7.74
C VAL A 352 9.88 -4.16 -8.03
N PRO A 353 10.59 -5.24 -7.65
CA PRO A 353 10.06 -6.59 -7.77
C PRO A 353 8.73 -6.75 -7.02
N ALA A 354 7.85 -7.61 -7.54
CA ALA A 354 6.49 -7.77 -7.01
C ALA A 354 6.16 -9.21 -6.58
N PHE A 355 7.15 -10.06 -6.31
CA PHE A 355 6.91 -11.42 -5.78
C PHE A 355 6.15 -11.42 -4.45
N ALA A 356 6.35 -10.38 -3.64
CA ALA A 356 5.62 -10.15 -2.40
C ALA A 356 5.02 -8.73 -2.34
N CYS A 357 3.90 -8.60 -1.63
CA CYS A 357 3.25 -7.33 -1.32
C CYS A 357 2.81 -7.30 0.15
N THR A 358 2.59 -6.11 0.72
CA THR A 358 2.07 -6.00 2.08
C THR A 358 0.55 -6.02 2.11
N THR A 359 -0.05 -6.42 3.24
CA THR A 359 -1.51 -6.46 3.44
C THR A 359 -2.22 -5.14 3.11
N GLU A 360 -1.59 -3.99 3.37
CA GLU A 360 -2.13 -2.67 3.07
C GLU A 360 -2.25 -2.41 1.57
N LYS A 361 -1.41 -3.05 0.75
CA LYS A 361 -1.43 -2.91 -0.71
C LYS A 361 -2.37 -3.89 -1.42
N SER A 362 -2.73 -4.99 -0.77
CA SER A 362 -3.72 -5.94 -1.29
C SER A 362 -5.16 -5.51 -1.02
N ARG A 363 -5.38 -4.51 -0.16
CA ARG A 363 -6.73 -4.07 0.20
C ARG A 363 -7.49 -3.49 -1.00
N GLY A 364 -8.77 -3.85 -1.11
CA GLY A 364 -9.67 -3.40 -2.17
C GLY A 364 -9.42 -4.07 -3.53
N LYS A 365 -8.35 -4.85 -3.69
CA LYS A 365 -8.08 -5.61 -4.90
C LYS A 365 -8.71 -7.00 -4.80
N LEU A 366 -9.47 -7.39 -5.82
CA LEU A 366 -9.82 -8.78 -6.02
C LEU A 366 -8.59 -9.48 -6.59
N ALA A 367 -7.92 -10.28 -5.78
CA ALA A 367 -6.90 -11.20 -6.27
C ALA A 367 -7.56 -12.57 -6.42
N PRO A 368 -7.58 -13.18 -7.62
CA PRO A 368 -8.09 -14.54 -7.79
C PRO A 368 -7.35 -15.55 -6.92
N MET A 369 -6.11 -15.21 -6.53
CA MET A 369 -5.20 -16.12 -5.86
C MET A 369 -4.07 -15.35 -5.17
N ALA A 370 -3.91 -15.54 -3.85
CA ALA A 370 -2.82 -14.96 -3.06
C ALA A 370 -2.31 -15.98 -2.03
N SER A 371 -1.02 -15.94 -1.72
CA SER A 371 -0.43 -16.78 -0.67
C SER A 371 -0.15 -15.93 0.56
N LEU A 372 -0.71 -16.29 1.70
CA LEU A 372 -0.48 -15.58 2.97
C LEU A 372 0.71 -16.22 3.69
N SER A 373 1.67 -15.40 4.12
CA SER A 373 2.73 -15.82 5.04
C SER A 373 2.38 -15.34 6.45
N PRO A 374 1.80 -16.20 7.31
CA PRO A 374 1.55 -15.85 8.69
C PRO A 374 2.89 -15.69 9.43
N ARG A 375 3.03 -14.63 10.23
CA ARG A 375 4.11 -14.60 11.24
C ARG A 375 3.73 -15.55 12.37
N PHE A 376 4.63 -16.47 12.70
CA PHE A 376 4.48 -17.44 13.80
C PHE A 376 4.38 -16.82 15.21
N THR A 377 4.49 -15.49 15.37
CA THR A 377 4.46 -14.86 16.70
C THR A 377 3.53 -13.66 16.87
N ASP A 378 2.85 -13.14 15.85
CA ASP A 378 2.13 -11.86 16.01
C ASP A 378 0.71 -11.76 15.44
N GLN A 379 0.15 -12.78 14.78
CA GLN A 379 -1.27 -12.69 14.33
C GLN A 379 -2.26 -13.08 15.42
N VAL A 380 -1.92 -14.05 16.28
CA VAL A 380 -2.66 -14.26 17.53
C VAL A 380 -2.44 -13.07 18.46
N ALA A 381 -1.24 -12.48 18.48
CA ALA A 381 -0.96 -11.28 19.24
C ALA A 381 -1.57 -10.00 18.63
N CYS A 382 -1.90 -9.89 17.35
CA CYS A 382 -2.59 -8.70 16.83
C CYS A 382 -4.07 -8.68 17.25
N LEU A 383 -4.69 -9.86 17.33
CA LEU A 383 -6.01 -10.05 17.95
C LEU A 383 -5.95 -9.93 19.49
N HIS A 384 -4.95 -10.52 20.15
CA HIS A 384 -4.77 -10.42 21.61
C HIS A 384 -4.29 -9.04 22.09
N SER A 385 -3.46 -8.33 21.33
CA SER A 385 -2.93 -7.00 21.69
C SER A 385 -3.98 -5.91 21.43
N HIS A 386 -4.90 -6.10 20.47
CA HIS A 386 -6.07 -5.21 20.37
C HIS A 386 -6.99 -5.35 21.60
N CYS A 387 -7.08 -6.54 22.21
CA CYS A 387 -7.80 -6.72 23.48
C CYS A 387 -7.00 -6.22 24.70
N MET A 388 -5.69 -6.47 24.77
CA MET A 388 -4.89 -6.13 25.96
C MET A 388 -4.52 -4.65 26.10
N TRP A 389 -4.47 -3.87 25.02
CA TRP A 389 -4.18 -2.42 25.12
C TRP A 389 -5.31 -1.60 25.76
N LEU A 390 -6.49 -2.20 25.96
CA LEU A 390 -7.66 -1.58 26.62
C LEU A 390 -7.73 -1.85 28.14
N SER A 391 -6.79 -2.59 28.72
CA SER A 391 -6.81 -3.03 30.13
C SER A 391 -5.77 -2.35 31.05
N ARG A 392 -5.12 -1.25 30.65
CA ARG A 392 -4.21 -0.53 31.55
C ARG A 392 -4.96 0.40 32.51
N GLU A 393 -5.61 -0.17 33.51
CA GLU A 393 -5.79 0.49 34.80
C GLU A 393 -4.71 0.00 35.77
N ARG A 394 -3.86 0.94 36.20
CA ARG A 394 -2.89 0.73 37.27
C ARG A 394 -3.63 0.52 38.59
N ARG A 395 -3.42 -0.60 39.28
CA ARG A 395 -3.40 -0.69 40.76
C ARG A 395 -2.39 -1.75 41.22
N PRO A 396 -1.78 -1.56 42.42
CA PRO A 396 -0.48 -2.10 42.75
C PRO A 396 -0.53 -3.58 43.14
N LEU A 397 0.53 -4.29 42.77
CA LEU A 397 0.86 -5.63 43.27
C LEU A 397 1.00 -5.58 44.80
N ILE A 398 0.09 -6.24 45.50
CA ILE A 398 0.29 -6.67 46.88
C ILE A 398 1.10 -7.97 46.82
N HIS A 399 2.30 -7.93 47.38
CA HIS A 399 3.09 -9.11 47.70
C HIS A 399 2.37 -9.95 48.73
N LEU A 400 2.29 -11.26 48.50
CA LEU A 400 2.22 -12.24 49.58
C LEU A 400 3.20 -13.38 49.27
N HIS A 401 3.96 -13.70 50.30
CA HIS A 401 4.99 -14.74 50.40
C HIS A 401 4.46 -16.14 50.12
#